data_AF-A0A7C2NUU3-F1
#
_entry.id   AF-A0A7C2NUU3-F1
#
_cell.length_a   1.000
_cell.length_b   1.000
_cell.length_c   1.000
_cell.angle_alpha   90.00
_cell.angle_beta   90.00
_cell.angle_gamma   90.00
#
_symmetry.space_group_name_H-M   'P 1'
#
loop_
_entity.id
_entity.type
_entity.pdbx_description
1 polymer ?
#
loop_
_entity_poly.entity_id
_entity_poly.type
_entity_poly.pdbx_seq_one_letter_code
_entity_poly.pdbx_strand_id
1 'polypeptide(L)'
;MLDLAALKTPPGEYLLAFHGSAVAKYRHHPEAVPAAEAAQKQAEQELQARDAEVKQRMDELQAAAEETRDAAQKAVDEAVARQKAAQAALTAARERVKTATQTAQPRDIVDIVVTEPITLRVQPAETP
;
A
#
# COMPACT_ATOMS: atom_id res chain seq x y z
N MET A 1 -22.12 -32.67 16.64
CA MET A 1 -23.07 -33.73 16.28
C MET A 1 -24.43 -33.07 16.08
N LEU A 2 -25.12 -33.35 14.97
CA LEU A 2 -26.45 -32.79 14.67
C LEU A 2 -27.52 -33.76 15.20
N ASP A 3 -28.35 -33.31 16.13
CA ASP A 3 -29.40 -34.14 16.75
C ASP A 3 -30.75 -33.91 16.07
N LEU A 4 -31.14 -34.81 15.18
CA LEU A 4 -32.37 -34.73 14.40
C LEU A 4 -33.63 -35.01 15.23
N ALA A 5 -33.49 -35.75 16.33
CA ALA A 5 -34.60 -36.09 17.23
C ALA A 5 -35.00 -34.88 18.08
N ALA A 6 -34.01 -34.17 18.64
CA ALA A 6 -34.25 -32.91 19.35
C ALA A 6 -34.85 -31.83 18.42
N LEU A 7 -34.44 -31.83 17.14
CA LEU A 7 -34.93 -30.91 16.11
C LEU A 7 -36.30 -31.31 15.51
N LYS A 8 -36.86 -32.47 15.88
CA LYS A 8 -38.14 -33.00 15.36
C LYS A 8 -38.23 -32.97 13.83
N THR A 9 -37.12 -33.27 13.15
CA THR A 9 -37.05 -33.20 11.69
C THR A 9 -37.92 -34.30 11.06
N PRO A 10 -38.89 -33.96 10.20
CA PRO A 10 -39.72 -34.97 9.52
C PRO A 10 -38.88 -35.91 8.64
N PRO A 11 -39.36 -37.13 8.36
CA PRO A 11 -38.72 -38.01 7.37
C PRO A 11 -38.74 -37.37 5.98
N GLY A 12 -37.64 -37.52 5.24
CA GLY A 12 -37.48 -36.92 3.92
C GLY A 12 -36.03 -36.78 3.49
N GLU A 13 -35.82 -36.21 2.31
CA GLU A 13 -34.50 -35.87 1.77
C GLU A 13 -34.25 -34.37 1.91
N TYR A 14 -33.11 -34.03 2.50
CA TYR A 14 -32.69 -32.67 2.76
C TYR A 14 -31.33 -32.43 2.14
N LEU A 15 -31.17 -31.28 1.48
CA LEU A 15 -29.87 -30.80 1.07
C LEU A 15 -29.34 -29.86 2.15
N LEU A 16 -28.17 -30.16 2.70
CA LEU A 16 -27.57 -29.41 3.81
C LEU A 16 -26.17 -28.96 3.44
N ALA A 17 -25.84 -27.70 3.72
CA ALA A 17 -24.48 -27.18 3.65
C ALA A 17 -24.11 -26.52 4.99
N PHE A 18 -22.85 -26.65 5.41
CA PHE A 18 -22.34 -25.94 6.56
C PHE A 18 -21.81 -24.57 6.14
N HIS A 19 -22.18 -23.55 6.90
CA HIS A 19 -21.73 -22.17 6.68
C HIS A 19 -20.91 -21.71 7.89
N GLY A 20 -19.65 -21.36 7.65
CA GLY A 20 -18.77 -20.73 8.62
C GLY A 20 -18.37 -19.33 8.15
N SER A 21 -18.18 -18.41 9.08
CA SER A 21 -17.65 -17.08 8.78
C SER A 21 -16.66 -16.65 9.85
N ALA A 22 -15.60 -15.96 9.42
CA ALA A 22 -14.65 -15.31 10.32
C ALA A 22 -14.32 -13.90 9.82
N VAL A 23 -13.93 -13.02 10.75
CA VAL A 23 -13.41 -11.69 10.42
C VAL A 23 -11.89 -11.71 10.59
N ALA A 24 -11.18 -11.32 9.54
CA ALA A 24 -9.72 -11.26 9.54
C ALA A 24 -9.24 -9.86 9.13
N LYS A 25 -8.07 -9.45 9.63
CA LYS A 25 -7.40 -8.22 9.21
C LYS A 25 -6.52 -8.50 8.00
N TYR A 26 -6.86 -7.92 6.86
CA TYR A 26 -6.09 -8.01 5.63
C TYR A 26 -5.42 -6.68 5.28
N ARG A 27 -4.15 -6.72 4.87
CA ARG A 27 -3.40 -5.56 4.36
C ARG A 27 -3.12 -5.79 2.89
N HIS A 28 -3.52 -4.84 2.05
CA HIS A 28 -3.30 -4.90 0.61
C HIS A 28 -1.94 -4.27 0.26
N HIS A 29 -1.04 -4.99 -0.40
CA HIS A 29 0.31 -4.55 -0.76
C HIS A 29 1.16 -3.92 0.37
N PRO A 30 1.33 -4.59 1.52
CA PRO A 30 2.15 -4.06 2.62
C PRO A 30 3.61 -3.80 2.23
N GLU A 31 4.14 -4.52 1.25
CA GLU A 31 5.50 -4.39 0.72
C GLU A 31 5.74 -3.08 -0.06
N ALA A 32 4.68 -2.41 -0.52
CA ALA A 32 4.80 -1.14 -1.25
C ALA A 32 5.22 0.03 -0.35
N VAL A 33 4.94 -0.05 0.96
CA VAL A 33 5.31 0.99 1.94
C VAL A 33 6.83 1.13 2.06
N PRO A 34 7.61 0.09 2.40
CA PRO A 34 9.07 0.23 2.51
C PRO A 34 9.74 0.61 1.19
N ALA A 35 9.21 0.17 0.04
CA ALA A 35 9.71 0.58 -1.27
C ALA A 35 9.50 2.08 -1.53
N ALA A 36 8.33 2.62 -1.17
CA ALA A 36 8.04 4.05 -1.29
C ALA A 36 8.89 4.88 -0.33
N GLU A 37 9.11 4.41 0.90
CA GLU A 37 9.99 5.08 1.89
C GLU A 37 11.43 5.14 1.41
N ALA A 38 11.95 4.05 0.82
CA ALA A 38 13.29 4.04 0.23
C ALA A 38 13.42 5.06 -0.91
N ALA A 39 12.40 5.16 -1.79
CA ALA A 39 12.37 6.17 -2.85
C ALA A 39 12.29 7.60 -2.31
N GLN A 40 11.53 7.85 -1.23
CA GLN A 40 11.50 9.16 -0.56
C GLN A 40 12.89 9.52 -0.02
N LYS A 41 13.58 8.57 0.62
CA LYS A 41 14.91 8.79 1.16
C LYS A 41 15.93 9.11 0.06
N GLN A 42 15.86 8.44 -1.08
CA GLN A 42 16.68 8.76 -2.26
C GLN A 42 16.39 10.17 -2.77
N ALA A 43 15.13 10.56 -2.90
CA ALA A 43 14.76 11.91 -3.34
C ALA A 43 15.21 13.00 -2.35
N GLU A 44 15.24 12.71 -1.05
CA GLU A 44 15.76 13.62 -0.03
C GLU A 44 17.28 13.79 -0.13
N GLN A 45 18.02 12.69 -0.38
CA GLN A 45 19.46 12.74 -0.64
C GLN A 45 19.79 13.52 -1.93
N GLU A 46 18.99 13.33 -2.98
CA GLU A 46 19.13 14.08 -4.22
C GLU A 46 18.90 15.58 -3.99
N LEU A 47 17.88 15.97 -3.23
CA LEU A 47 17.63 17.37 -2.90
C LEU A 47 18.82 17.97 -2.12
N GLN A 48 19.37 17.24 -1.13
CA GLN A 48 20.55 17.68 -0.38
C GLN A 48 21.78 17.84 -1.29
N ALA A 49 21.98 16.94 -2.25
CA ALA A 49 23.06 17.05 -3.23
C ALA A 49 22.88 18.26 -4.15
N ARG A 50 21.64 18.56 -4.57
CA ARG A 50 21.34 19.76 -5.38
C ARG A 50 21.45 21.06 -4.58
N ASP A 51 21.10 21.06 -3.30
CA ASP A 51 21.33 22.21 -2.41
C ASP A 51 22.83 22.50 -2.26
N ALA A 52 23.67 21.46 -2.17
CA ALA A 52 25.11 21.61 -2.15
C ALA A 52 25.66 22.12 -3.49
N GLU A 53 25.16 21.60 -4.62
CA GLU A 53 25.53 22.06 -5.96
C GLU A 53 25.18 23.55 -6.16
N VAL A 54 23.98 23.98 -5.76
CA VAL A 54 23.57 25.40 -5.85
C VAL A 54 24.52 26.28 -5.04
N LYS A 55 24.88 25.88 -3.81
CA LYS A 55 25.86 26.63 -2.98
C LYS A 55 27.21 26.73 -3.68
N GLN A 56 27.75 25.62 -4.18
CA GLN A 56 29.02 25.62 -4.91
C GLN A 56 28.98 26.53 -6.14
N ARG A 57 27.90 26.48 -6.94
CA ARG A 57 27.74 27.36 -8.11
C ARG A 57 27.60 28.84 -7.73
N MET A 58 26.97 29.15 -6.60
CA MET A 58 26.91 30.52 -6.10
C MET A 58 28.28 31.03 -5.65
N ASP A 59 29.10 30.19 -5.00
CA ASP A 59 30.48 30.54 -4.63
C ASP A 59 31.36 30.75 -5.88
N GLU A 60 31.21 29.89 -6.89
CA GLU A 60 31.86 30.05 -8.20
C GLU A 60 31.46 31.35 -8.90
N LEU A 61 30.18 31.73 -8.84
CA LEU A 61 29.69 33.00 -9.37
C LEU A 61 30.28 34.21 -8.63
N GLN A 62 30.47 34.12 -7.32
CA GLN A 62 31.12 35.20 -6.54
C GLN A 62 32.61 35.32 -6.88
N ALA A 63 33.28 34.21 -7.19
CA ALA A 63 34.69 34.17 -7.56
C ALA A 63 34.95 34.41 -9.06
N ALA A 64 33.90 34.43 -9.89
CA ALA A 64 34.01 34.58 -11.34
C ALA A 64 34.48 35.99 -11.74
N ALA A 65 35.37 36.05 -12.75
CA ALA A 65 35.73 37.30 -13.39
C ALA A 65 34.55 37.86 -14.20
N GLU A 66 34.52 39.18 -14.44
CA GLU A 66 33.46 39.87 -15.21
C GLU A 66 33.15 39.18 -16.55
N GLU A 67 34.19 38.72 -17.25
CA GLU A 67 34.10 38.06 -18.57
C GLU A 67 33.42 36.69 -18.52
N THR A 68 33.45 35.99 -17.38
CA THR A 68 32.84 34.66 -17.19
C THR A 68 31.61 34.69 -16.30
N ARG A 69 31.24 35.87 -15.78
CA ARG A 69 30.13 36.07 -14.85
C ARG A 69 28.77 35.66 -15.43
N ASP A 70 28.53 35.95 -16.71
CA ASP A 70 27.31 35.53 -17.40
C ASP A 70 27.19 34.01 -17.54
N ALA A 71 28.31 33.32 -17.78
CA ALA A 71 28.34 31.86 -17.85
C ALA A 71 28.12 31.24 -16.45
N ALA A 72 28.73 31.81 -15.42
CA ALA A 72 28.54 31.38 -14.04
C ALA A 72 27.09 31.62 -13.56
N GLN A 73 26.47 32.74 -13.95
CA GLN A 73 25.09 33.03 -13.60
C GLN A 73 24.14 32.01 -14.23
N LYS A 74 24.34 31.66 -15.51
CA LYS A 74 23.57 30.59 -16.17
C LYS A 74 23.72 29.24 -15.44
N ALA A 75 24.92 28.90 -14.99
CA ALA A 75 25.15 27.67 -14.23
C ALA A 75 24.41 27.66 -12.88
N VAL A 76 24.32 28.80 -12.20
CA VAL A 76 23.50 28.96 -10.99
C VAL A 76 22.01 28.78 -11.32
N ASP A 77 21.52 29.43 -12.38
CA ASP A 77 20.11 29.33 -12.77
C ASP A 77 19.72 27.89 -13.14
N GLU A 78 20.58 27.17 -13.87
CA GLU A 78 20.39 25.74 -14.16
C GLU A 78 20.40 24.87 -12.89
N ALA A 79 21.32 25.13 -11.96
CA ALA A 79 21.38 24.41 -10.69
C ALA A 79 20.12 24.65 -9.84
N VAL A 80 19.63 25.88 -9.79
CA VAL A 80 18.36 26.24 -9.12
C VAL A 80 17.17 25.57 -9.79
N ALA A 81 17.14 25.49 -11.12
CA ALA A 81 16.10 24.76 -11.83
C ALA A 81 16.10 23.25 -11.48
N ARG A 82 17.28 22.63 -11.38
CA ARG A 82 17.43 21.22 -10.96
C ARG A 82 17.04 21.01 -9.50
N GLN A 83 17.39 21.93 -8.61
CA GLN A 83 16.97 21.92 -7.20
C GLN A 83 15.44 21.94 -7.08
N LYS A 84 14.76 22.82 -7.82
CA LYS A 84 13.29 22.88 -7.85
C LYS A 84 12.68 21.58 -8.35
N ALA A 85 13.25 20.98 -9.40
CA ALA A 85 12.80 19.67 -9.90
C ALA A 85 12.97 18.56 -8.84
N ALA A 86 14.09 18.54 -8.13
CA ALA A 86 14.33 17.60 -7.03
C ALA A 86 13.34 17.81 -5.86
N GLN A 87 13.00 19.06 -5.54
CA GLN A 87 12.00 19.38 -4.52
C GLN A 87 10.59 18.90 -4.91
N ALA A 88 10.23 19.04 -6.19
CA ALA A 88 8.99 18.49 -6.73
C ALA A 88 8.99 16.95 -6.67
N ALA A 89 10.12 16.30 -7.01
CA ALA A 89 10.27 14.85 -6.91
C ALA A 89 10.13 14.34 -5.47
N LEU A 90 10.71 15.04 -4.48
CA LEU A 90 10.55 14.72 -3.06
C LEU A 90 9.08 14.84 -2.61
N THR A 91 8.38 15.88 -3.08
CA THR A 91 6.95 16.07 -2.79
C THR A 91 6.12 14.92 -3.37
N ALA A 92 6.38 14.54 -4.62
CA ALA A 92 5.72 13.40 -5.24
C ALA A 92 6.03 12.07 -4.52
N ALA A 93 7.27 11.87 -4.06
CA ALA A 93 7.65 10.68 -3.30
C ALA A 93 6.93 10.60 -1.94
N ARG A 94 6.77 11.74 -1.24
CA ARG A 94 5.99 11.81 0.00
C ARG A 94 4.52 11.45 -0.20
N GLU A 95 3.90 11.93 -1.28
CA GLU A 95 2.52 11.53 -1.61
C GLU A 95 2.43 10.02 -1.92
N ARG A 96 3.41 9.43 -2.61
CA ARG A 96 3.44 7.97 -2.83
C ARG A 96 3.53 7.19 -1.53
N VAL A 97 4.34 7.62 -0.57
CA VAL A 97 4.42 6.98 0.77
C VAL A 97 3.07 7.05 1.48
N LYS A 98 2.39 8.20 1.42
CA LYS A 98 1.06 8.38 1.99
C LYS A 98 0.05 7.44 1.34
N THR A 99 -0.01 7.38 0.01
CA THR A 99 -0.91 6.49 -0.73
C THR A 99 -0.61 5.01 -0.45
N ALA A 100 0.66 4.62 -0.43
CA ALA A 100 1.07 3.25 -0.12
C ALA A 100 0.65 2.87 1.31
N THR A 101 0.90 3.76 2.28
CA THR A 101 0.52 3.55 3.68
C THR A 101 -1.00 3.44 3.84
N GLN A 102 -1.78 4.29 3.17
CA GLN A 102 -3.25 4.24 3.19
C GLN A 102 -3.80 2.94 2.58
N THR A 103 -3.19 2.47 1.49
CA THR A 103 -3.58 1.22 0.81
C THR A 103 -3.25 0.00 1.67
N ALA A 104 -2.09 0.02 2.34
CA ALA A 104 -1.63 -1.04 3.22
C ALA A 104 -2.32 -1.05 4.60
N GLN A 105 -3.23 -0.11 4.88
CA GLN A 105 -3.96 -0.11 6.15
C GLN A 105 -4.75 -1.42 6.32
N PRO A 106 -4.64 -2.09 7.48
CA PRO A 106 -5.42 -3.29 7.76
C PRO A 106 -6.91 -2.98 7.72
N ARG A 107 -7.66 -3.73 6.93
CA ARG A 107 -9.12 -3.68 6.89
C ARG A 107 -9.70 -5.01 7.32
N ASP A 108 -10.88 -4.95 7.92
CA ASP A 108 -11.64 -6.15 8.21
C ASP A 108 -12.19 -6.72 6.90
N ILE A 109 -11.90 -7.99 6.66
CA ILE A 109 -12.54 -8.78 5.62
C ILE A 109 -13.31 -9.92 6.27
N VAL A 110 -14.43 -10.28 5.65
CA VAL A 110 -15.20 -11.46 6.05
C VAL A 110 -14.80 -12.59 5.13
N ASP A 111 -14.28 -13.65 5.71
CA ASP A 111 -14.07 -14.91 4.99
C ASP A 111 -15.29 -15.80 5.24
N ILE A 112 -15.91 -16.25 4.15
CA ILE A 112 -17.11 -17.07 4.17
C ILE A 112 -16.77 -18.41 3.53
N VAL A 113 -16.89 -19.46 4.33
CA VAL A 113 -16.66 -20.83 3.88
C VAL A 113 -18.00 -21.56 3.90
N VAL A 114 -18.39 -22.06 2.73
CA VAL A 114 -19.57 -22.90 2.56
C VAL A 114 -19.10 -24.25 2.05
N THR A 115 -19.52 -25.32 2.71
CA THR A 115 -19.22 -26.67 2.20
C THR A 115 -20.04 -26.98 0.96
N GLU A 116 -19.55 -27.89 0.12
CA GLU A 116 -20.41 -28.50 -0.89
C GLU A 116 -21.66 -29.11 -0.19
N PRO A 117 -22.86 -28.96 -0.77
CA PRO A 117 -24.05 -29.49 -0.14
C PRO A 117 -24.04 -31.02 -0.08
N ILE A 118 -24.38 -31.57 1.08
CA ILE A 118 -24.55 -33.00 1.30
C ILE A 118 -26.04 -33.34 1.35
N THR A 119 -26.37 -34.55 0.87
CA THR A 119 -27.73 -35.09 0.98
C THR A 119 -27.88 -35.83 2.31
N LEU A 120 -28.82 -35.39 3.13
CA LEU A 120 -29.23 -36.04 4.36
C LEU A 120 -30.60 -36.69 4.17
N ARG A 121 -30.66 -38.01 4.30
CA ARG A 121 -31.92 -38.77 4.26
C ARG A 121 -32.36 -39.11 5.69
N VAL A 122 -33.46 -38.51 6.13
CA VAL A 122 -34.04 -38.76 7.46
C VAL A 122 -35.04 -39.90 7.34
N GLN A 123 -34.77 -41.00 8.04
CA GLN A 123 -35.68 -42.14 8.11
C GLN A 123 -36.70 -41.95 9.24
N PRO A 124 -37.89 -42.55 9.13
CA PRO A 124 -38.84 -42.60 10.25
C PRO A 124 -38.19 -43.23 11.49
N ALA A 125 -38.60 -42.78 12.68
CA ALA A 125 -38.19 -43.44 13.92
C ALA A 125 -38.68 -44.90 13.91
N GLU A 126 -37.78 -45.84 14.22
CA GLU A 126 -38.18 -47.24 14.38
C GLU A 126 -39.22 -47.34 15.51
N THR A 127 -40.31 -48.04 15.22
CA THR A 127 -41.37 -48.28 16.19
C THR A 127 -40.87 -49.38 17.14
N PRO A 128 -40.97 -49.21 18.47
CA PRO A 128 -40.48 -50.20 19.44
C PRO A 128 -41.21 -51.54 19.36
#